data_AF-A0A520H107-F1
#
_entry.id   AF-A0A520H107-F1
#
_cell.length_a   1.000
_cell.length_b   1.000
_cell.length_c   1.000
_cell.angle_alpha   90.00
_cell.angle_beta   90.00
_cell.angle_gamma   90.00
#
_symmetry.space_group_name_H-M   'P 1'
#
loop_
_entity.id
_entity.type
_entity.pdbx_description
1 polymer ?
#
loop_
_entity_poly.entity_id
_entity_poly.type
_entity_poly.pdbx_seq_one_letter_code
_entity_poly.pdbx_strand_id
1 'polypeptide(L)'
;MLAAVLALASSEQGRWHAYRQAELGETLLQGAGPDRLVGAGRMRADSGALVLRGRLAGHPGHLPPEATRCVNCHATGASAARPAAVSFGPSLDATLLVRALPRRGGPPSRYDADSLCRLLREGIDPAWVVVDASMPRYDISDAQCEALWMRLARPSVS
;
A
#
# COMPACT_ATOMS: atom_id res chain seq x y z
N MET A 1 -16.04 4.69 -39.05
CA MET A 1 -15.99 3.46 -38.23
C MET A 1 -14.64 3.25 -37.54
N LEU A 2 -13.48 3.54 -38.16
CA LEU A 2 -12.16 3.39 -37.51
C LEU A 2 -11.99 4.15 -36.18
N ALA A 3 -12.46 5.40 -36.07
CA ALA A 3 -12.34 6.19 -34.84
C ALA A 3 -13.09 5.61 -33.64
N ALA A 4 -14.25 4.97 -33.88
CA ALA A 4 -15.03 4.33 -32.83
C ALA A 4 -14.35 3.05 -32.31
N VAL A 5 -13.71 2.27 -33.19
CA VAL A 5 -12.95 1.06 -32.82
C VAL A 5 -11.70 1.41 -32.00
N LEU A 6 -11.01 2.49 -32.36
CA LEU A 6 -9.85 2.99 -31.59
C LEU A 6 -10.26 3.49 -30.19
N ALA A 7 -11.36 4.24 -30.08
CA ALA A 7 -11.86 4.71 -28.78
C ALA A 7 -12.29 3.56 -27.85
N LEU A 8 -12.95 2.53 -28.40
CA LEU A 8 -13.29 1.31 -27.66
C LEU A 8 -12.03 0.59 -27.16
N ALA A 9 -11.03 0.37 -28.04
CA ALA A 9 -9.76 -0.27 -27.67
C ALA A 9 -8.99 0.49 -26.58
N SER A 10 -8.95 1.83 -26.63
CA SER A 10 -8.32 2.65 -25.60
C SER A 10 -9.06 2.59 -24.26
N SER A 11 -10.40 2.56 -24.27
CA SER A 11 -11.20 2.40 -23.05
C SER A 11 -11.02 1.02 -22.42
N GLU A 12 -10.90 -0.04 -23.23
CA GLU A 12 -10.63 -1.38 -22.74
C GLU A 12 -9.23 -1.47 -22.14
N GLN A 13 -8.22 -0.92 -22.81
CA GLN A 13 -6.85 -0.83 -22.28
C GLN A 13 -6.80 -0.09 -20.93
N GLY A 14 -7.49 1.06 -20.81
CA GLY A 14 -7.60 1.79 -19.55
C GLY A 14 -8.20 0.95 -18.41
N ARG A 15 -9.26 0.18 -18.70
CA ARG A 15 -9.87 -0.75 -17.73
C ARG A 15 -8.93 -1.88 -17.34
N TRP A 16 -8.21 -2.47 -18.29
CA TRP A 16 -7.22 -3.52 -18.04
C TRP A 16 -6.04 -3.04 -17.17
N HIS A 17 -5.58 -1.80 -17.40
CA HIS A 17 -4.55 -1.19 -16.57
C HIS A 17 -5.04 -0.97 -15.14
N ALA A 18 -6.26 -0.43 -14.97
CA ALA A 18 -6.83 -0.21 -13.63
C ALA A 18 -7.05 -1.53 -12.86
N TYR A 19 -7.44 -2.60 -13.55
CA TYR A 19 -7.57 -3.93 -12.95
C TYR A 19 -6.21 -4.47 -12.47
N ARG A 20 -5.18 -4.46 -13.33
CA ARG A 20 -3.83 -4.91 -12.94
C ARG A 20 -3.24 -4.11 -11.79
N GLN A 21 -3.48 -2.80 -11.75
CA GLN A 21 -3.05 -1.95 -10.62
C GLN A 21 -3.78 -2.33 -9.32
N ALA A 22 -5.07 -2.67 -9.40
CA ALA A 22 -5.86 -3.13 -8.26
C ALA A 22 -5.29 -4.43 -7.67
N GLU A 23 -5.00 -5.40 -8.53
CA GLU A 23 -4.47 -6.71 -8.17
C GLU A 23 -3.09 -6.58 -7.55
N LEU A 24 -2.19 -5.81 -8.18
CA LEU A 24 -0.87 -5.51 -7.62
C LEU A 24 -0.99 -4.85 -6.23
N GLY A 25 -1.88 -3.87 -6.08
CA GLY A 25 -2.12 -3.21 -4.79
C GLY A 25 -2.57 -4.19 -3.70
N GLU A 26 -3.43 -5.15 -4.02
CA GLU A 26 -3.79 -6.23 -3.09
C GLU A 26 -2.59 -7.13 -2.74
N THR A 27 -1.86 -7.56 -3.76
CA THR A 27 -0.70 -8.43 -3.54
C THR A 27 0.32 -7.79 -2.63
N LEU A 28 0.58 -6.49 -2.79
CA LEU A 28 1.46 -5.71 -1.93
C LEU A 28 0.93 -5.58 -0.49
N LEU A 29 -0.39 -5.40 -0.32
CA LEU A 29 -1.04 -5.29 0.98
C LEU A 29 -0.94 -6.60 1.78
N GLN A 30 -1.18 -7.72 1.12
CA GLN A 30 -1.12 -9.07 1.69
C GLN A 30 0.31 -9.62 1.77
N GLY A 31 1.25 -9.08 0.99
CA GLY A 31 2.58 -9.65 0.80
C GLY A 31 2.55 -11.10 0.31
N ALA A 32 1.63 -11.40 -0.61
CA ALA A 32 1.49 -12.71 -1.23
C ALA A 32 2.53 -12.85 -2.36
N GLY A 33 3.72 -13.34 -2.02
CA GLY A 33 4.64 -13.91 -3.00
C GLY A 33 4.32 -15.39 -3.25
N PRO A 34 4.74 -15.99 -4.37
CA PRO A 34 4.74 -17.44 -4.47
C PRO A 34 5.59 -18.00 -3.33
N ASP A 35 4.98 -18.81 -2.46
CA ASP A 35 5.67 -19.54 -1.39
C ASP A 35 6.85 -20.31 -2.01
N ARG A 36 8.06 -19.80 -1.84
CA ARG A 36 9.28 -20.56 -2.07
C ARG A 36 10.17 -20.38 -0.86
N LEU A 37 10.23 -21.45 -0.06
CA LEU A 37 11.30 -21.73 0.87
C LEU A 37 12.64 -21.50 0.16
N VAL A 38 13.41 -20.48 0.58
CA VAL A 38 14.78 -20.28 0.09
C VAL A 38 15.76 -20.71 1.18
N GLY A 39 16.21 -21.96 1.07
CA GLY A 39 17.51 -22.34 1.61
C GLY A 39 18.61 -21.56 0.89
N ALA A 40 19.54 -21.01 1.67
CA ALA A 40 20.84 -20.44 1.31
C ALA A 40 21.11 -20.17 -0.20
N GLY A 41 20.99 -18.92 -0.66
CA GLY A 41 21.55 -18.52 -1.95
C GLY A 41 20.97 -17.24 -2.57
N ARG A 42 21.77 -16.18 -2.56
CA ARG A 42 21.71 -14.89 -3.27
C ARG A 42 20.46 -14.49 -4.11
N MET A 43 20.03 -13.26 -3.83
CA MET A 43 18.94 -12.48 -4.41
C MET A 43 19.17 -12.02 -5.87
N ARG A 44 18.10 -12.08 -6.68
CA ARG A 44 17.71 -11.03 -7.63
C ARG A 44 16.19 -11.04 -7.79
N ALA A 45 15.55 -9.92 -7.47
CA ALA A 45 14.20 -9.60 -7.90
C ALA A 45 14.21 -8.11 -8.21
N ASP A 46 14.72 -7.79 -9.39
CA ASP A 46 14.99 -6.45 -9.89
C ASP A 46 13.88 -5.93 -10.83
N SER A 47 12.77 -6.66 -11.03
CA SER A 47 11.64 -6.13 -11.84
C SER A 47 10.25 -6.67 -11.50
N GLY A 48 10.02 -7.26 -10.33
CA GLY A 48 8.71 -7.87 -10.04
C GLY A 48 8.51 -8.39 -8.63
N ALA A 49 9.14 -7.77 -7.63
CA ALA A 49 8.92 -8.17 -6.25
C ALA A 49 7.46 -7.85 -5.86
N LEU A 50 6.62 -8.88 -5.89
CA LEU A 50 5.24 -8.88 -5.38
C LEU A 50 5.19 -8.70 -3.86
N VAL A 51 6.34 -8.63 -3.20
CA VAL A 51 6.45 -8.52 -1.75
C VAL A 51 7.31 -7.32 -1.38
N LEU A 52 6.77 -6.47 -0.51
CA LEU A 52 7.44 -5.28 -0.01
C LEU A 52 8.52 -5.68 0.99
N ARG A 53 9.73 -5.15 0.80
CA ARG A 53 10.83 -5.33 1.76
C ARG A 53 10.78 -4.24 2.80
N GLY A 54 10.32 -4.60 4.00
CA GLY A 54 10.19 -3.68 5.12
C GLY A 54 11.39 -3.74 6.08
N ARG A 55 11.68 -2.62 6.74
CA ARG A 55 12.56 -2.55 7.92
C ARG A 55 11.93 -1.67 8.99
N LEU A 56 12.13 -1.98 10.27
CA LEU A 56 11.73 -1.06 11.34
C LEU A 56 12.70 0.12 11.43
N ALA A 57 12.20 1.26 11.90
CA ALA A 57 13.08 2.40 12.15
C ALA A 57 14.13 2.03 13.21
N GLY A 58 15.41 2.26 12.90
CA GLY A 58 16.53 1.86 13.77
C GLY A 58 16.97 0.39 13.65
N HIS A 59 16.26 -0.45 12.90
CA HIS A 59 16.68 -1.84 12.65
C HIS A 59 17.71 -1.90 11.50
N PRO A 60 18.83 -2.66 11.65
CA PRO A 60 19.95 -2.61 10.72
C PRO A 60 19.71 -3.27 9.36
N GLY A 61 18.59 -3.98 9.18
CA GLY A 61 18.29 -4.70 7.96
C GLY A 61 16.80 -4.93 7.75
N HIS A 62 16.46 -5.45 6.57
CA HIS A 62 15.09 -5.84 6.27
C HIS A 62 14.66 -7.04 7.11
N LEU A 63 13.39 -7.02 7.48
CA LEU A 63 12.74 -8.13 8.14
C LEU A 63 12.25 -9.15 7.09
N PRO A 64 11.93 -10.40 7.52
CA PRO A 64 11.23 -11.34 6.67
C PRO A 64 9.95 -10.72 6.11
N PRO A 65 9.65 -10.88 4.81
CA PRO A 65 8.50 -10.22 4.20
C PRO A 65 7.16 -10.59 4.86
N GLU A 66 7.07 -11.79 5.44
CA GLU A 66 5.91 -12.29 6.18
C GLU A 66 5.65 -11.48 7.46
N ALA A 67 6.69 -10.90 8.06
CA ALA A 67 6.60 -10.09 9.27
C ALA A 67 6.15 -8.65 8.98
N THR A 68 6.42 -8.14 7.77
CA THR A 68 6.17 -6.74 7.39
C THR A 68 4.97 -6.56 6.47
N ARG A 69 4.03 -7.51 6.43
CA ARG A 69 2.79 -7.36 5.65
C ARG A 69 1.91 -6.30 6.31
N CYS A 70 1.29 -5.44 5.51
CA CYS A 70 0.39 -4.40 6.04
C CYS A 70 -0.74 -5.00 6.89
N VAL A 71 -1.31 -6.12 6.43
CA VAL A 71 -2.41 -6.83 7.12
C VAL A 71 -2.04 -7.41 8.50
N ASN A 72 -0.74 -7.52 8.83
CA ASN A 72 -0.34 -7.97 10.17
C ASN A 72 -0.64 -6.91 11.25
N CYS A 73 -0.59 -5.62 10.87
CA CYS A 73 -0.73 -4.50 11.79
C CYS A 73 -2.06 -3.76 11.60
N HIS A 74 -2.55 -3.72 10.36
CA HIS A 74 -3.72 -2.94 9.97
C HIS A 74 -4.92 -3.82 9.68
N ALA A 75 -6.10 -3.32 10.06
CA ALA A 75 -7.37 -3.91 9.63
C ALA A 75 -7.68 -3.50 8.18
N THR A 76 -8.20 -4.42 7.37
CA THR A 76 -8.51 -4.19 5.94
C THR A 76 -9.84 -4.83 5.57
N GLY A 77 -10.63 -4.22 4.67
CA GLY A 77 -11.84 -4.82 4.12
C GLY A 77 -12.88 -5.21 5.19
N ALA A 78 -13.50 -6.39 5.07
CA ALA A 78 -14.46 -6.90 6.07
C ALA A 78 -13.83 -7.11 7.47
N SER A 79 -12.51 -7.24 7.57
CA SER A 79 -11.78 -7.23 8.85
C SER A 79 -11.60 -5.84 9.46
N ALA A 80 -12.01 -4.75 8.78
CA ALA A 80 -12.05 -3.40 9.35
C ALA A 80 -13.00 -3.29 10.56
N ALA A 81 -13.90 -4.26 10.75
CA ALA A 81 -14.72 -4.39 11.95
C ALA A 81 -13.92 -4.86 13.20
N ARG A 82 -12.65 -5.26 13.04
CA ARG A 82 -11.79 -5.59 14.18
C ARG A 82 -11.60 -4.32 15.01
N PRO A 83 -11.89 -4.32 16.32
CA PRO A 83 -11.75 -3.13 17.14
C PRO A 83 -10.32 -2.59 17.05
N ALA A 84 -10.16 -1.27 16.95
CA ALA A 84 -8.83 -0.63 16.90
C ALA A 84 -7.94 -1.00 18.10
N ALA A 85 -8.52 -1.40 19.23
CA ALA A 85 -7.81 -1.90 20.40
C ALA A 85 -7.06 -3.23 20.17
N VAL A 86 -7.34 -3.96 19.08
CA VAL A 86 -6.71 -5.25 18.77
C VAL A 86 -5.69 -5.14 17.61
N SER A 87 -5.64 -4.00 16.92
CA SER A 87 -4.71 -3.73 15.82
C SER A 87 -3.59 -2.78 16.23
N PHE A 88 -2.38 -2.99 15.70
CA PHE A 88 -1.23 -2.12 15.96
C PHE A 88 -1.31 -0.79 15.20
N GLY A 89 -2.04 -0.78 14.08
CA GLY A 89 -2.27 0.42 13.27
C GLY A 89 -3.77 0.70 13.05
N PRO A 90 -4.09 1.89 12.50
CA PRO A 90 -5.45 2.23 12.10
C PRO A 90 -5.94 1.31 10.97
N SER A 91 -7.26 1.24 10.78
CA SER A 91 -7.87 0.57 9.61
C SER A 91 -7.38 1.24 8.31
N LEU A 92 -7.01 0.42 7.33
CA LEU A 92 -6.65 0.87 5.99
C LEU A 92 -7.87 0.73 5.08
N ASP A 93 -8.69 1.77 5.08
CA ASP A 93 -9.84 1.90 4.20
C ASP A 93 -9.98 3.33 3.65
N ALA A 94 -10.79 3.48 2.61
CA ALA A 94 -11.00 4.76 1.95
C ALA A 94 -11.56 5.85 2.87
N THR A 95 -12.28 5.47 3.94
CA THR A 95 -12.88 6.44 4.88
C THR A 95 -11.80 7.15 5.67
N LEU A 96 -10.73 6.45 6.06
CA LEU A 96 -9.62 7.03 6.81
C LEU A 96 -8.60 7.73 5.92
N LEU A 97 -8.34 7.20 4.73
CA LEU A 97 -7.27 7.70 3.87
C LEU A 97 -7.71 8.90 3.03
N VAL A 98 -8.92 8.88 2.47
CA VAL A 98 -9.38 9.91 1.52
C VAL A 98 -10.02 11.11 2.23
N ARG A 99 -10.54 10.93 3.45
CA ARG A 99 -11.16 12.03 4.19
C ARG A 99 -10.09 12.97 4.75
N ALA A 100 -10.41 14.26 4.72
CA ALA A 100 -9.58 15.28 5.29
C ALA A 100 -9.53 15.11 6.83
N LEU A 101 -8.35 14.86 7.37
CA LEU A 101 -8.09 14.70 8.80
C LEU A 101 -7.92 16.10 9.43
N PRO A 102 -8.75 16.46 10.43
CA PRO A 102 -8.61 17.74 11.11
C PRO A 102 -7.31 17.76 11.92
N ARG A 103 -6.65 18.92 11.96
CA ARG A 103 -5.46 19.15 12.78
C ARG A 103 -5.60 20.42 13.62
N ARG A 104 -4.93 20.45 14.78
CA ARG A 104 -4.93 21.63 15.65
C ARG A 104 -4.12 22.74 14.97
N GLY A 105 -4.75 23.88 14.71
CA GLY A 105 -4.08 25.09 14.24
C GLY A 105 -3.61 25.09 12.78
N GLY A 106 -4.09 24.18 11.92
CA GLY A 106 -3.72 24.14 10.51
C GLY A 106 -4.82 23.60 9.58
N PRO A 107 -4.71 23.79 8.26
CA PRO A 107 -5.72 23.36 7.30
C PRO A 107 -5.75 21.84 7.17
N PRO A 108 -6.90 21.13 7.14
CA PRO A 108 -6.92 19.67 7.24
C PRO A 108 -6.03 18.98 6.17
N SER A 109 -5.39 17.88 6.54
CA SER A 109 -4.53 17.10 5.65
C SER A 109 -5.26 15.85 5.16
N ARG A 110 -5.00 15.40 3.94
CA ARG A 110 -5.54 14.15 3.39
C ARG A 110 -4.42 13.36 2.74
N TYR A 111 -4.58 12.04 2.64
CA TYR A 111 -3.67 11.27 1.81
C TYR A 111 -3.98 11.45 0.33
N ASP A 112 -2.92 11.33 -0.45
CA ASP A 112 -2.87 11.09 -1.88
C ASP A 112 -1.75 10.07 -2.14
N ALA A 113 -1.51 9.72 -3.41
CA ALA A 113 -0.49 8.74 -3.77
C ALA A 113 0.92 9.14 -3.29
N ASP A 114 1.27 10.42 -3.44
CA ASP A 114 2.60 10.94 -3.10
C ASP A 114 2.84 10.92 -1.59
N SER A 115 1.87 11.40 -0.82
CA SER A 115 1.95 11.40 0.64
C SER A 115 1.87 10.01 1.24
N LEU A 116 1.13 9.07 0.63
CA LEU A 116 1.21 7.64 0.99
C LEU A 116 2.61 7.10 0.71
N CYS A 117 3.19 7.42 -0.45
CA CYS A 117 4.51 6.92 -0.81
C CYS A 117 5.61 7.42 0.13
N ARG A 118 5.55 8.71 0.52
CA ARG A 118 6.41 9.30 1.55
C ARG A 118 6.20 8.62 2.91
N LEU A 119 4.96 8.37 3.32
CA LEU A 119 4.67 7.63 4.54
C LEU A 119 5.36 6.25 4.54
N LEU A 120 5.26 5.50 3.43
CA LEU A 120 5.80 4.15 3.33
C LEU A 120 7.34 4.12 3.30
N ARG A 121 7.98 5.11 2.66
CA ARG A 121 9.45 5.20 2.57
C ARG A 121 10.09 5.78 3.82
N GLU A 122 9.51 6.85 4.33
CA GLU A 122 10.13 7.73 5.33
C GLU A 122 9.42 7.67 6.68
N GLY A 123 8.14 7.29 6.69
CA GLY A 123 7.31 7.32 7.89
C GLY A 123 6.76 8.67 8.23
N ILE A 124 6.54 9.51 7.22
CA ILE A 124 6.05 10.87 7.41
C ILE A 124 4.68 10.97 6.76
N ASP A 125 3.68 11.33 7.56
CA ASP A 125 2.29 11.43 7.11
C ASP A 125 2.02 12.77 6.36
N PRO A 126 0.81 12.98 5.81
CA PRO A 126 0.41 14.22 5.14
C PRO A 126 0.44 15.47 6.04
N ALA A 127 0.38 15.29 7.36
CA ALA A 127 0.50 16.37 8.34
C ALA A 127 1.96 16.63 8.77
N TRP A 128 2.94 15.94 8.17
CA TRP A 128 4.36 15.97 8.52
C TRP A 128 4.67 15.40 9.92
N VAL A 129 3.79 14.53 10.41
CA VAL A 129 4.00 13.77 11.63
C VAL A 129 4.79 12.51 11.32
N VAL A 130 5.82 12.23 12.13
CA VAL A 130 6.57 10.97 12.07
C VAL A 130 5.74 9.88 12.74
N VAL A 131 5.46 8.81 12.01
CA VAL A 131 4.71 7.66 12.53
C VAL A 131 5.59 6.74 13.37
N ASP A 132 4.94 5.93 14.21
CA ASP A 132 5.59 5.01 15.14
C ASP A 132 6.69 4.15 14.48
N ALA A 133 7.78 3.93 15.22
CA ALA A 133 8.94 3.16 14.75
C ALA A 133 8.62 1.68 14.47
N SER A 134 7.53 1.16 15.07
CA SER A 134 6.99 -0.17 14.81
C SER A 134 6.31 -0.31 13.45
N MET A 135 5.94 0.80 12.79
CA MET A 135 5.49 0.75 11.41
C MET A 135 6.72 0.56 10.49
N PRO A 136 6.77 -0.48 9.63
CA PRO A 136 7.91 -0.67 8.75
C PRO A 136 8.06 0.46 7.72
N ARG A 137 9.31 0.71 7.31
CA ARG A 137 9.69 1.51 6.14
C ARG A 137 10.03 0.58 4.99
N TYR A 138 9.53 0.87 3.80
CA TYR A 138 9.59 -0.04 2.66
C TYR A 138 10.46 0.47 1.53
N ASP A 139 11.19 -0.45 0.92
CA ASP A 139 11.78 -0.25 -0.41
C ASP A 139 10.66 -0.43 -1.45
N ILE A 140 9.93 0.65 -1.71
CA ILE A 140 8.78 0.68 -2.61
C ILE A 140 9.00 1.66 -3.76
N SER A 141 8.71 1.24 -5.00
CA SER A 141 8.75 2.10 -6.19
C SER A 141 7.50 2.98 -6.33
N ASP A 142 7.56 4.05 -7.12
CA ASP A 142 6.41 4.94 -7.34
C ASP A 142 5.22 4.17 -7.94
N ALA A 143 5.48 3.26 -8.89
CA ALA A 143 4.44 2.42 -9.49
C ALA A 143 3.76 1.49 -8.47
N GLN A 144 4.52 0.94 -7.52
CA GLN A 144 3.95 0.13 -6.43
C GLN A 144 3.16 0.98 -5.43
N CYS A 145 3.63 2.21 -5.13
CA CYS A 145 2.88 3.17 -4.32
C CYS A 145 1.54 3.51 -4.96
N GLU A 146 1.53 3.79 -6.27
CA GLU A 146 0.32 4.09 -7.03
C GLU A 146 -0.65 2.89 -7.04
N ALA A 147 -0.15 1.67 -7.27
CA ALA A 147 -0.94 0.44 -7.20
C ALA A 147 -1.63 0.28 -5.83
N LEU A 148 -0.85 0.45 -4.75
CA LEU A 148 -1.35 0.34 -3.39
C LEU A 148 -2.36 1.45 -3.07
N TRP A 149 -2.10 2.70 -3.48
CA TRP A 149 -3.04 3.81 -3.37
C TRP A 149 -4.37 3.49 -4.06
N MET A 150 -4.32 3.03 -5.31
CA MET A 150 -5.51 2.64 -6.08
C MET A 150 -6.31 1.52 -5.42
N ARG A 151 -5.67 0.64 -4.64
CA ARG A 151 -6.36 -0.38 -3.84
C ARG A 151 -6.98 0.19 -2.58
N LEU A 152 -6.27 1.05 -1.86
CA LEU A 152 -6.67 1.56 -0.54
C LEU A 152 -7.67 2.72 -0.59
N ALA A 153 -7.59 3.56 -1.63
CA ALA A 153 -8.49 4.71 -1.81
C ALA A 153 -9.88 4.30 -2.32
N ARG A 154 -10.07 3.04 -2.73
CA ARG A 154 -11.38 2.51 -3.09
C ARG A 154 -12.10 1.96 -1.86
N PRO A 155 -13.43 2.16 -1.74
CA PRO A 155 -14.22 1.45 -0.74
C PRO A 155 -14.00 -0.05 -0.88
N SER A 156 -13.73 -0.74 0.22
CA SER A 156 -13.77 -2.21 0.23
C SER A 156 -15.21 -2.67 0.02
N VAL A 157 -15.44 -3.50 -0.99
CA VAL A 157 -16.72 -4.19 -1.17
C VAL A 157 -16.79 -5.30 -0.11
N SER A 158 -17.78 -5.23 0.77
CA SER A 158 -18.05 -6.23 1.81
C SER A 158 -18.67 -7.50 1.24
#